data_AF-A0A5E6UJ21-F1
#
_entry.id   AF-A0A5E6UJ21-F1
#
_cell.length_a   1.000
_cell.length_b   1.000
_cell.length_c   1.000
_cell.angle_alpha   90.00
_cell.angle_beta   90.00
_cell.angle_gamma   90.00
#
_symmetry.space_group_name_H-M   'P 1'
#
loop_
_entity.id
_entity.type
_entity.pdbx_description
1 polymer ?
#
loop_
_entity_poly.entity_id
_entity_poly.type
_entity_poly.pdbx_seq_one_letter_code
_entity_poly.pdbx_strand_id
1 'polypeptide(L)'
;MPNPRDQLLDNLNQQLDQFFSSGGKAQQIPSGVTGDPKLASTPHHDRLRVERNKIAPKVRELAEAGKTISETAKTLHMHVKRVALIASENGFKFNS
;
A
#
# COMPACT_ATOMS: atom_id res chain seq x y z
N MET A 1 5.57 -26.57 41.73
CA MET A 1 6.30 -26.02 40.56
C MET A 1 5.37 -25.00 39.92
N PRO A 2 5.76 -23.73 39.79
CA PRO A 2 4.96 -22.75 39.05
C PRO A 2 4.73 -23.27 37.62
N ASN A 3 3.57 -22.97 37.03
CA ASN A 3 3.31 -23.34 35.64
C ASN A 3 4.27 -22.54 34.73
N PRO A 4 4.99 -23.18 33.80
CA PRO A 4 5.92 -22.50 32.91
C PRO A 4 5.27 -21.38 32.08
N ARG A 5 3.95 -21.46 31.81
CA ARG A 5 3.22 -20.34 31.18
C ARG A 5 3.13 -19.11 32.07
N ASP A 6 2.90 -19.30 33.35
CA ASP A 6 2.76 -18.19 34.31
C ASP A 6 4.10 -17.46 34.45
N GLN A 7 5.21 -18.21 34.48
CA GLN A 7 6.56 -17.64 34.51
C GLN A 7 6.88 -16.79 33.26
N LEU A 8 6.42 -17.22 32.09
CA LEU A 8 6.58 -16.44 30.85
C LEU A 8 5.75 -15.15 30.89
N LEU A 9 4.51 -15.22 31.38
CA LEU A 9 3.63 -14.05 31.51
C LEU A 9 4.21 -13.02 32.49
N ASP A 10 4.69 -13.47 33.65
CA ASP A 10 5.29 -12.60 34.65
C ASP A 10 6.54 -11.89 34.09
N ASN A 11 7.37 -12.61 33.35
CA ASN A 11 8.56 -12.04 32.72
C ASN A 11 8.20 -11.01 31.64
N LEU A 12 7.19 -11.29 30.81
CA LEU A 12 6.68 -10.37 29.79
C LEU A 12 6.14 -9.09 30.44
N ASN A 13 5.37 -9.20 31.51
CA ASN A 13 4.82 -8.04 32.21
C ASN A 13 5.93 -7.17 32.80
N GLN A 14 6.96 -7.77 33.42
CA GLN A 14 8.11 -7.03 33.94
C GLN A 14 8.86 -6.26 32.85
N GLN A 15 9.04 -6.85 31.66
CA GLN A 15 9.71 -6.18 30.54
C GLN A 15 8.88 -5.01 30.00
N LEU A 16 7.55 -5.18 29.91
CA LEU A 16 6.66 -4.09 29.49
C LEU A 16 6.69 -2.94 30.49
N ASP A 17 6.60 -3.23 31.79
CA ASP A 17 6.67 -2.21 32.84
C ASP A 17 8.01 -1.46 32.81
N GLN A 18 9.13 -2.16 32.61
CA GLN A 18 10.46 -1.55 32.46
C GLN A 18 10.53 -0.66 31.22
N PHE A 19 9.96 -1.09 30.10
CA PHE A 19 9.95 -0.31 28.85
C PHE A 19 9.15 0.99 29.00
N PHE A 20 7.95 0.93 29.58
CA PHE A 20 7.11 2.12 29.74
C PHE A 20 7.62 3.05 30.85
N SER A 21 8.15 2.52 31.95
CA SER A 21 8.74 3.33 33.04
C SER A 21 10.03 4.05 32.64
N SER A 22 10.80 3.50 31.69
CA SER A 22 11.98 4.17 31.12
C SER A 22 11.65 5.22 30.05
N GLY A 23 10.35 5.53 29.85
CA GLY A 23 9.88 6.55 28.92
C GLY A 23 9.61 6.02 27.50
N GLY A 24 9.63 4.70 27.29
CA GLY A 24 9.17 4.06 26.07
C GLY A 24 7.70 4.40 25.81
N LYS A 25 7.35 4.59 24.53
CA LYS A 25 5.98 4.93 24.11
C LYS A 25 5.50 3.91 23.09
N ALA A 26 4.24 3.49 23.23
CA ALA A 26 3.57 2.73 22.19
C ALA A 26 3.33 3.66 20.98
N GLN A 27 3.74 3.22 19.80
CA GLN A 27 3.44 3.92 18.55
C GLN A 27 2.29 3.23 17.85
N GLN A 28 1.21 3.97 17.60
CA GLN A 28 0.14 3.48 16.74
C GLN A 28 0.58 3.63 15.28
N ILE A 29 0.74 2.51 14.59
CA ILE A 29 1.00 2.49 13.16
C ILE A 29 -0.35 2.38 12.44
N PRO A 30 -0.73 3.35 11.59
CA PRO A 30 -1.98 3.28 10.84
C PRO A 30 -2.05 2.02 9.99
N SER A 31 -3.24 1.43 9.88
CA SER A 31 -3.47 0.29 8.99
C SER A 31 -3.11 0.66 7.55
N GLY A 32 -2.28 -0.15 6.89
CA GLY A 32 -1.77 0.11 5.54
C GLY A 32 -0.47 0.93 5.47
N VAL A 33 0.09 1.35 6.60
CA VAL A 33 1.45 1.91 6.68
C VAL A 33 2.37 0.84 7.24
N THR A 34 3.20 0.21 6.41
CA THR A 34 4.27 -0.66 6.92
C THR A 34 5.31 0.23 7.60
N GLY A 35 5.68 -0.06 8.85
CA GLY A 35 6.66 0.72 9.62
C GLY A 35 8.09 0.75 9.02
N ASP A 36 8.34 -0.03 7.97
CA ASP A 36 9.57 0.00 7.19
C ASP A 36 9.26 0.43 5.73
N PRO A 37 9.71 1.63 5.30
CA PRO A 37 9.50 2.11 3.94
C PRO A 37 10.17 1.23 2.86
N LYS A 38 11.14 0.36 3.22
CA LYS A 38 11.78 -0.59 2.30
C LYS A 38 11.01 -1.91 2.13
N LEU A 39 10.05 -2.21 3.00
CA LEU A 39 9.22 -3.42 2.91
C LEU A 39 7.89 -3.20 2.17
N ALA A 40 7.52 -1.96 1.88
CA ALA A 40 6.26 -1.63 1.21
C ALA A 40 6.32 -1.74 -0.34
N SER A 41 7.51 -1.63 -0.94
CA SER A 41 7.70 -1.79 -2.38
C SER A 41 8.90 -2.69 -2.65
N THR A 42 8.71 -3.70 -3.49
CA THR A 42 9.82 -4.50 -4.00
C THR A 42 10.37 -3.84 -5.27
N PRO A 43 11.64 -4.06 -5.65
CA PRO A 43 12.18 -3.54 -6.91
C PRO A 43 11.33 -3.94 -8.15
N HIS A 44 10.64 -5.07 -8.06
CA HIS A 44 9.68 -5.51 -9.07
C HIS A 44 8.46 -4.57 -9.14
N HIS A 45 7.88 -4.21 -8.00
CA HIS A 45 6.75 -3.26 -7.94
C HIS A 45 7.14 -1.88 -8.48
N ASP A 46 8.33 -1.39 -8.16
CA ASP A 46 8.83 -0.11 -8.67
C ASP A 46 9.00 -0.14 -10.19
N ARG A 47 9.61 -1.19 -10.74
CA ARG A 47 9.73 -1.37 -12.19
C ARG A 47 8.35 -1.40 -12.85
N LEU A 48 7.39 -2.13 -12.30
CA LEU A 48 6.04 -2.18 -12.83
C LEU A 48 5.35 -0.81 -12.79
N ARG A 49 5.58 0.00 -11.75
CA ARG A 49 5.05 1.36 -11.63
C ARG A 49 5.65 2.28 -12.68
N VAL A 50 6.96 2.18 -12.93
CA VAL A 50 7.63 2.92 -14.01
C VAL A 50 7.00 2.58 -15.37
N GLU A 51 6.78 1.30 -15.68
CA GLU A 51 6.13 0.91 -16.94
C GLU A 51 4.67 1.40 -17.05
N ARG A 52 3.92 1.43 -15.94
CA ARG A 52 2.57 2.01 -15.92
C ARG A 52 2.58 3.51 -16.15
N ASN A 53 3.52 4.24 -15.54
CA ASN A 53 3.64 5.69 -15.69
C ASN A 53 3.95 6.10 -17.14
N LYS A 54 4.67 5.28 -17.92
CA LYS A 54 4.89 5.53 -19.35
C LYS A 54 3.59 5.54 -20.16
N ILE A 55 2.59 4.74 -19.74
CA ILE A 55 1.32 4.59 -20.45
C ILE A 55 0.28 5.61 -19.94
N ALA A 56 0.47 6.17 -18.73
CA ALA A 56 -0.44 7.13 -18.10
C ALA A 56 -0.87 8.31 -18.98
N PRO A 57 0.02 8.96 -19.77
CA PRO A 57 -0.40 10.06 -20.64
C PRO A 57 -1.48 9.67 -21.65
N LYS A 58 -1.34 8.50 -22.28
CA LYS A 58 -2.35 7.99 -23.25
C LYS A 58 -3.67 7.65 -22.57
N VAL A 59 -3.60 7.09 -21.35
CA VAL A 59 -4.80 6.78 -20.57
C VAL A 59 -5.53 8.07 -20.18
N ARG A 60 -4.78 9.11 -19.79
CA ARG A 60 -5.31 10.43 -19.45
C ARG A 60 -5.96 11.10 -20.65
N GLU A 61 -5.32 11.11 -21.81
CA GLU A 61 -5.87 11.67 -23.05
C GLU A 61 -7.23 11.04 -23.40
N LEU A 62 -7.36 9.72 -23.26
CA LEU A 62 -8.62 9.03 -23.52
C LEU A 62 -9.69 9.34 -22.46
N ALA A 63 -9.29 9.53 -21.20
CA ALA A 63 -10.20 9.97 -20.14
C ALA A 63 -10.70 11.41 -20.38
N GLU A 64 -9.80 12.31 -20.77
CA GLU A 64 -10.11 13.71 -21.13
C GLU A 64 -10.98 13.80 -22.38
N ALA A 65 -10.80 12.89 -23.34
CA ALA A 65 -11.70 12.73 -24.49
C ALA A 65 -13.09 12.16 -24.12
N GLY A 66 -13.37 11.93 -22.84
CA GLY A 66 -14.67 11.47 -22.35
C GLY A 66 -14.91 9.97 -22.53
N LYS A 67 -13.90 9.18 -22.89
CA LYS A 67 -14.07 7.73 -22.96
C LYS A 67 -14.21 7.14 -21.56
N THR A 68 -14.96 6.06 -21.45
CA THR A 68 -15.04 5.27 -20.22
C THR A 68 -13.78 4.42 -19.99
N ILE A 69 -13.62 3.87 -18.78
CA ILE A 69 -12.53 2.93 -18.45
C ILE A 69 -12.55 1.72 -19.41
N SER A 70 -13.74 1.20 -19.71
CA SER A 70 -13.92 0.02 -20.58
C SER A 70 -13.52 0.30 -22.02
N GLU A 71 -13.88 1.46 -22.56
CA GLU A 71 -13.49 1.86 -23.93
C GLU A 71 -12.00 2.16 -24.05
N THR A 72 -11.42 2.74 -23.00
CA THR A 72 -9.98 2.97 -22.91
C THR A 72 -9.21 1.66 -22.84
N ALA A 73 -9.70 0.70 -22.06
CA ALA A 73 -9.15 -0.66 -21.98
C ALA A 73 -9.17 -1.36 -23.35
N LYS A 74 -10.28 -1.26 -24.08
CA LYS A 74 -10.40 -1.78 -25.45
C LYS A 74 -9.42 -1.08 -26.41
N THR A 75 -9.38 0.25 -26.37
CA THR A 75 -8.50 1.05 -27.25
C THR A 75 -7.02 0.70 -27.04
N LEU A 76 -6.60 0.55 -25.78
CA LEU A 76 -5.21 0.27 -25.42
C LEU A 76 -4.90 -1.22 -25.28
N HIS A 77 -5.83 -2.10 -25.65
CA HIS A 77 -5.68 -3.56 -25.64
C HIS A 77 -5.16 -4.10 -24.29
N MET A 78 -5.73 -3.59 -23.18
CA MET A 78 -5.33 -3.98 -21.83
C MET A 78 -6.53 -4.22 -20.92
N HIS A 79 -6.30 -4.88 -19.78
CA HIS A 79 -7.36 -5.13 -18.80
C HIS A 79 -7.89 -3.84 -18.15
N VAL A 80 -9.21 -3.78 -17.93
CA VAL A 80 -9.91 -2.68 -17.23
C VAL A 80 -9.28 -2.36 -15.88
N LYS A 81 -8.93 -3.39 -15.09
CA LYS A 81 -8.25 -3.21 -13.79
C LYS A 81 -6.91 -2.47 -13.92
N ARG A 82 -6.17 -2.69 -15.01
CA ARG A 82 -4.89 -2.01 -15.26
C ARG A 82 -5.11 -0.54 -15.58
N VAL A 83 -6.14 -0.21 -16.37
CA VAL A 83 -6.53 1.18 -16.66
C VAL A 83 -6.93 1.91 -15.37
N ALA A 84 -7.77 1.27 -14.55
CA ALA A 84 -8.18 1.81 -13.25
C ALA A 84 -6.98 2.05 -12.32
N LEU A 85 -6.03 1.12 -12.27
CA LEU A 85 -4.80 1.25 -11.48
C LEU A 85 -3.91 2.39 -11.98
N ILE A 86 -3.75 2.54 -13.30
CA ILE A 86 -2.97 3.65 -13.87
C ILE A 86 -3.59 5.00 -13.49
N ALA A 87 -4.92 5.12 -13.56
CA ALA A 87 -5.63 6.33 -13.21
C ALA A 87 -5.50 6.67 -11.71
N SER A 88 -5.66 5.69 -10.83
CA SER A 88 -5.51 5.89 -9.38
C SER A 88 -4.08 6.29 -9.00
N GLU A 89 -3.06 5.63 -9.57
CA GLU A 89 -1.65 5.93 -9.29
C GLU A 89 -1.18 7.30 -9.82
N ASN A 90 -1.86 7.83 -10.85
CA ASN A 90 -1.53 9.09 -11.52
C ASN A 90 -2.54 10.21 -11.26
N GLY A 91 -3.47 10.02 -10.31
CA GLY A 91 -4.33 11.06 -9.76
C GLY A 91 -5.40 11.62 -10.69
N PHE A 92 -5.90 10.85 -11.65
CA PHE A 92 -7.00 11.28 -12.54
C PHE A 92 -8.16 10.28 -12.52
N LYS A 93 -9.33 10.75 -12.95
CA LYS A 93 -10.58 9.96 -12.95
C LYS A 93 -11.16 9.91 -14.35
N PHE A 94 -11.95 8.87 -14.60
CA PHE A 94 -12.78 8.78 -15.79
C PHE A 94 -14.13 9.41 -15.49
N ASN A 95 -14.68 10.15 -16.46
CA ASN A 95 -16.06 10.61 -16.38
C ASN A 95 -16.97 9.38 -16.42
N SER A 96 -17.92 9.32 -15.48
CA SER A 96 -18.87 8.19 -15.33
C SER A 96 -19.93 8.21 -16.42
#